data_AF-A0A812N8A4-F1
#
_entry.id   AF-A0A812N8A4-F1
#
_cell.length_a   1.000
_cell.length_b   1.000
_cell.length_c   1.000
_cell.angle_alpha   90.00
_cell.angle_beta   90.00
_cell.angle_gamma   90.00
#
_symmetry.space_group_name_H-M   'P 1'
#
loop_
_entity.id
_entity.type
_entity.pdbx_description
1 polymer ?
#
loop_
_entity_poly.entity_id
_entity_poly.type
_entity_poly.pdbx_seq_one_letter_code
_entity_poly.pdbx_strand_id
1 'polypeptide(L)'
;VSLAHSRVAGTLQVNGFTALQQLDLSGTAVTGWVASMDECCENLLEINLAGSHISIILDDEVDAAGNNIYANADLLPKLHKLDVSNTSLNASVSQLLYSLADVPISTLVANNCSVRGAVPRLATVSSSDKKLGIKHMVLSQTLQTLELAGNNVTDLQFLPARLRMDLSRNLGPVRVSPSALEYATRTDLEVDLTHTELANVEEVRPFLTKQLPLEPDRSFVNETGGYVCSQFAASTLKVTPDRFMPSEMCVCRAGYFGTGTSCKPCPEDTFSDSDGQEVCQACPAHSHSQAAASSLDSCDCDFGKPKLQNGRRQCVCGRHTALSHGACAPCSKLHLQCNGTGHIAEEAFPESGYARLATAGVFRCLHASRCPGAPDCAT
;
A
#
# COMPACT_ATOMS: atom_id res chain seq x y z
N VAL A 1 -34.33 11.30 -17.97
CA VAL A 1 -33.97 11.46 -19.40
C VAL A 1 -32.49 11.16 -19.53
N SER A 2 -32.09 10.34 -20.50
CA SER A 2 -30.68 10.10 -20.81
C SER A 2 -30.42 10.39 -22.29
N LEU A 3 -29.39 11.20 -22.53
CA LEU A 3 -28.81 11.52 -23.84
C LEU A 3 -27.31 11.21 -23.84
N ALA A 4 -26.89 10.24 -23.00
CA ALA A 4 -25.50 9.86 -22.84
C ALA A 4 -24.85 9.50 -24.19
N HIS A 5 -23.61 9.96 -24.37
CA HIS A 5 -22.78 9.74 -25.56
C HIS A 5 -23.44 10.15 -26.89
N SER A 6 -24.46 11.01 -26.82
CA SER A 6 -25.09 11.58 -28.02
C SER A 6 -24.30 12.76 -28.57
N ARG A 7 -24.69 13.23 -29.76
CA ARG A 7 -24.10 14.42 -30.39
C ARG A 7 -24.71 15.74 -29.89
N VAL A 8 -25.47 15.70 -28.79
CA VAL A 8 -26.11 16.89 -28.23
C VAL A 8 -25.03 17.88 -27.77
N ALA A 9 -25.21 19.15 -28.13
CA ALA A 9 -24.24 20.22 -27.92
C ALA A 9 -24.94 21.57 -27.71
N GLY A 10 -24.20 22.54 -27.19
CA GLY A 10 -24.69 23.90 -26.93
C GLY A 10 -25.00 24.15 -25.45
N THR A 11 -25.47 25.36 -25.16
CA THR A 11 -25.74 25.80 -23.78
C THR A 11 -26.96 25.06 -23.21
N LEU A 12 -26.80 24.46 -22.04
CA LEU A 12 -27.87 23.76 -21.35
C LEU A 12 -28.96 24.74 -20.88
N GLN A 13 -30.13 24.66 -21.50
CA GLN A 13 -31.36 25.30 -21.03
C GLN A 13 -32.43 24.22 -20.91
N VAL A 14 -32.79 23.91 -19.67
CA VAL A 14 -33.84 22.92 -19.38
C VAL A 14 -34.99 23.71 -18.78
N ASN A 15 -36.05 23.94 -19.56
CA ASN A 15 -37.25 24.65 -19.14
C ASN A 15 -38.47 23.73 -19.31
N GLY A 16 -39.42 23.78 -18.37
CA GLY A 16 -40.70 23.07 -18.49
C GLY A 16 -40.68 21.56 -18.22
N PHE A 17 -39.55 21.01 -17.74
CA PHE A 17 -39.42 19.58 -17.38
C PHE A 17 -39.72 19.31 -15.91
N THR A 18 -40.87 19.78 -15.41
CA THR A 18 -41.23 19.78 -13.97
C THR A 18 -41.29 18.39 -13.31
N ALA A 19 -41.48 17.32 -14.08
CA ALA A 19 -41.50 15.93 -13.61
C ALA A 19 -40.15 15.21 -13.70
N LEU A 20 -39.09 15.88 -14.17
CA LEU A 20 -37.79 15.26 -14.40
C LEU A 20 -37.09 14.95 -13.06
N GLN A 21 -36.79 13.67 -12.83
CA GLN A 21 -36.09 13.20 -11.64
C GLN A 21 -34.63 12.85 -11.87
N GLN A 22 -34.27 12.48 -13.10
CA GLN A 22 -32.92 12.08 -13.45
C GLN A 22 -32.55 12.66 -14.82
N LEU A 23 -31.37 13.25 -14.92
CA LEU A 23 -30.82 13.79 -16.15
C LEU A 23 -29.42 13.25 -16.37
N ASP A 24 -29.23 12.58 -17.51
CA ASP A 24 -27.92 12.05 -17.91
C ASP A 24 -27.52 12.61 -19.27
N LEU A 25 -26.50 13.47 -19.26
CA LEU A 25 -25.89 14.12 -20.41
C LEU A 25 -24.40 13.75 -20.51
N SER A 26 -24.00 12.62 -19.93
CA SER A 26 -22.60 12.19 -19.95
C SER A 26 -22.07 12.01 -21.36
N GLY A 27 -20.81 12.38 -21.60
CA GLY A 27 -20.14 12.26 -22.90
C GLY A 27 -20.77 13.09 -24.02
N THR A 28 -21.55 14.13 -23.70
CA THR A 28 -22.10 15.08 -24.67
C THR A 28 -21.26 16.36 -24.73
N ALA A 29 -21.50 17.20 -25.74
CA ALA A 29 -20.79 18.48 -25.88
C ALA A 29 -21.59 19.66 -25.31
N VAL A 30 -22.44 19.41 -24.31
CA VAL A 30 -23.20 20.47 -23.64
C VAL A 30 -22.29 21.38 -22.82
N THR A 31 -22.58 22.67 -22.88
CA THR A 31 -21.85 23.75 -22.18
C THR A 31 -22.83 24.57 -21.33
N GLY A 32 -22.34 25.60 -20.64
CA GLY A 32 -23.17 26.49 -19.82
C GLY A 32 -23.05 26.21 -18.33
N TRP A 33 -23.98 26.74 -17.55
CA TRP A 33 -24.01 26.60 -16.09
C TRP A 33 -25.21 25.74 -15.67
N VAL A 34 -25.01 24.82 -14.72
CA VAL A 34 -26.10 23.92 -14.26
C VAL A 34 -27.28 24.70 -13.71
N ALA A 35 -27.05 25.89 -13.17
CA ALA A 35 -28.10 26.63 -12.51
C ALA A 35 -28.74 27.74 -13.37
N SER A 36 -28.51 27.70 -14.69
CA SER A 36 -29.46 28.28 -15.67
C SER A 36 -30.70 27.39 -15.88
N MET A 37 -31.07 26.58 -14.89
CA MET A 37 -32.21 25.66 -14.84
C MET A 37 -33.37 26.24 -14.01
N ASP A 38 -33.59 27.56 -14.09
CA ASP A 38 -34.69 28.23 -13.40
C ASP A 38 -36.04 27.57 -13.78
N GLU A 39 -36.88 27.31 -12.76
CA GLU A 39 -38.25 26.75 -12.88
C GLU A 39 -38.40 25.32 -13.44
N CYS A 40 -37.34 24.65 -13.87
CA CYS A 40 -37.47 23.32 -14.48
C CYS A 40 -37.51 22.17 -13.48
N CYS A 41 -36.70 22.27 -12.43
CA CYS A 41 -36.01 21.09 -11.94
C CYS A 41 -36.22 20.84 -10.43
N GLU A 42 -37.37 21.27 -9.88
CA GLU A 42 -37.73 21.08 -8.46
C GLU A 42 -37.74 19.61 -8.00
N ASN A 43 -37.92 18.67 -8.94
CA ASN A 43 -37.97 17.23 -8.67
C ASN A 43 -36.70 16.48 -9.09
N LEU A 44 -35.67 17.18 -9.56
CA LEU A 44 -34.44 16.57 -10.07
C LEU A 44 -33.62 16.02 -8.90
N LEU A 45 -33.41 14.70 -8.90
CA LEU A 45 -32.72 13.95 -7.85
C LEU A 45 -31.28 13.64 -8.22
N GLU A 46 -31.02 13.34 -9.50
CA GLU A 46 -29.71 12.94 -10.00
C GLU A 46 -29.37 13.62 -11.32
N ILE A 47 -28.13 14.09 -11.42
CA ILE A 47 -27.55 14.67 -12.62
C ILE A 47 -26.22 13.99 -12.92
N ASN A 48 -26.08 13.46 -14.14
CA ASN A 48 -24.82 12.96 -14.67
C ASN A 48 -24.37 13.82 -15.86
N LEU A 49 -23.25 14.50 -15.68
CA LEU A 49 -22.60 15.41 -16.63
C LEU A 49 -21.16 14.94 -16.93
N ALA A 50 -20.83 13.69 -16.62
CA ALA A 50 -19.48 13.19 -16.75
C ALA A 50 -18.98 13.29 -18.21
N GLY A 51 -17.77 13.83 -18.41
CA GLY A 51 -17.16 14.00 -19.73
C GLY A 51 -17.87 15.03 -20.61
N SER A 52 -18.65 15.95 -20.02
CA SER A 52 -19.25 17.09 -20.73
C SER A 52 -18.34 18.33 -20.70
N HIS A 53 -18.84 19.46 -21.21
CA HIS A 53 -18.13 20.75 -21.21
C HIS A 53 -18.85 21.80 -20.35
N ILE A 54 -19.60 21.35 -19.35
CA ILE A 54 -20.36 22.23 -18.46
C ILE A 54 -19.44 22.90 -17.43
N SER A 55 -19.75 24.14 -17.07
CA SER A 55 -19.16 24.79 -15.90
C SER A 55 -20.11 24.64 -14.71
N ILE A 56 -19.55 24.28 -13.56
CA ILE A 56 -20.24 24.36 -12.27
C ILE A 56 -19.55 25.32 -11.30
N ILE A 57 -18.45 25.93 -11.73
CA ILE A 57 -17.68 26.86 -10.91
C ILE A 57 -18.35 28.22 -11.04
N LEU A 58 -18.75 28.77 -9.90
CA LEU A 58 -19.21 30.14 -9.81
C LEU A 58 -18.00 31.06 -9.91
N ASP A 59 -17.96 31.84 -10.99
CA ASP A 59 -17.15 33.05 -11.01
C ASP A 59 -17.81 34.09 -10.11
N ASP A 60 -17.02 34.94 -9.45
CA ASP A 60 -17.49 36.07 -8.64
C ASP A 60 -18.15 37.16 -9.52
N GLU A 61 -19.03 36.78 -10.45
CA GLU A 61 -19.82 37.71 -11.22
C GLU A 61 -20.90 38.31 -10.31
N VAL A 62 -20.68 39.57 -10.01
CA VAL A 62 -21.65 40.44 -9.38
C VAL A 62 -22.41 41.22 -10.44
N ASP A 63 -23.71 41.40 -10.25
CA ASP A 63 -24.50 42.30 -11.08
C ASP A 63 -23.97 43.73 -10.95
N ALA A 64 -24.47 44.65 -11.78
CA ALA A 64 -24.12 46.07 -11.71
C ALA A 64 -24.42 46.72 -10.35
N ALA A 65 -25.20 46.06 -9.48
CA ALA A 65 -25.53 46.49 -8.12
C ALA A 65 -24.63 45.84 -7.04
N GLY A 66 -23.63 45.03 -7.42
CA GLY A 66 -22.72 44.37 -6.50
C GLY A 66 -23.32 43.13 -5.81
N ASN A 67 -24.51 42.68 -6.21
CA ASN A 67 -25.09 41.44 -5.72
C ASN A 67 -24.47 40.28 -6.49
N ASN A 68 -24.10 39.22 -5.77
CA ASN A 68 -23.69 37.99 -6.43
C ASN A 68 -24.91 37.46 -7.22
N ILE A 69 -24.77 37.35 -8.53
CA ILE A 69 -25.87 36.99 -9.46
C ILE A 69 -26.45 35.62 -9.09
N TYR A 70 -25.65 34.79 -8.41
CA TYR A 70 -25.96 33.42 -8.05
C TYR A 70 -26.37 33.22 -6.58
N ALA A 71 -26.48 34.30 -5.79
CA ALA A 71 -26.68 34.22 -4.33
C ALA A 71 -28.13 34.01 -3.86
N ASN A 72 -29.09 33.70 -4.75
CA ASN A 72 -30.52 33.80 -4.40
C ASN A 72 -31.43 32.65 -4.86
N ALA A 73 -30.93 31.49 -5.24
CA ALA A 73 -31.83 30.45 -5.73
C ALA A 73 -31.68 29.14 -4.94
N ASP A 74 -32.81 28.61 -4.48
CA ASP A 74 -33.03 27.21 -4.10
C ASP A 74 -32.74 26.31 -5.32
N LEU A 75 -31.48 26.28 -5.76
CA LEU A 75 -31.03 25.63 -6.97
C LEU A 75 -31.10 24.13 -6.76
N LEU A 76 -32.01 23.49 -7.47
CA LEU A 76 -32.19 22.03 -7.49
C LEU A 76 -32.43 21.47 -6.06
N PRO A 77 -33.56 21.84 -5.42
CA PRO A 77 -33.80 21.65 -3.99
C PRO A 77 -33.94 20.18 -3.55
N LYS A 78 -33.98 19.24 -4.48
CA LYS A 78 -34.04 17.79 -4.22
C LYS A 78 -32.84 17.02 -4.80
N LEU A 79 -31.83 17.72 -5.32
CA LEU A 79 -30.69 17.06 -5.93
C LEU A 79 -29.85 16.39 -4.87
N HIS A 80 -29.72 15.08 -4.96
CA HIS A 80 -28.91 14.29 -4.04
C HIS A 80 -27.63 13.77 -4.68
N LYS A 81 -27.59 13.60 -6.01
CA LYS A 81 -26.39 13.13 -6.70
C LYS A 81 -26.01 14.04 -7.88
N LEU A 82 -24.75 14.44 -7.91
CA LEU A 82 -24.14 15.16 -9.03
C LEU A 82 -22.85 14.46 -9.43
N ASP A 83 -22.78 14.02 -10.69
CA ASP A 83 -21.56 13.48 -11.30
C ASP A 83 -21.07 14.42 -12.40
N VAL A 84 -19.85 14.92 -12.23
CA VAL A 84 -19.16 15.80 -13.19
C VAL A 84 -17.81 15.20 -13.59
N SER A 85 -17.59 13.91 -13.37
CA SER A 85 -16.30 13.25 -13.62
C SER A 85 -15.79 13.47 -15.04
N ASN A 86 -14.48 13.62 -15.21
CA ASN A 86 -13.85 13.88 -16.51
C ASN A 86 -14.30 15.20 -17.17
N THR A 87 -14.85 16.14 -16.39
CA THR A 87 -15.14 17.51 -16.83
C THR A 87 -14.02 18.42 -16.36
N SER A 88 -13.41 19.19 -17.27
CA SER A 88 -12.28 20.06 -16.93
C SER A 88 -12.73 21.32 -16.17
N LEU A 89 -12.79 21.26 -14.84
CA LEU A 89 -13.20 22.38 -13.99
C LEU A 89 -12.09 23.38 -13.72
N ASN A 90 -10.82 22.94 -13.70
CA ASN A 90 -9.63 23.79 -13.47
C ASN A 90 -9.70 24.72 -12.23
N ALA A 91 -10.40 24.28 -11.19
CA ALA A 91 -10.68 25.07 -10.00
C ALA A 91 -10.03 24.47 -8.74
N SER A 92 -10.03 25.23 -7.65
CA SER A 92 -9.71 24.66 -6.34
C SER A 92 -10.87 23.80 -5.81
N VAL A 93 -10.56 22.83 -4.93
CA VAL A 93 -11.59 22.07 -4.20
C VAL A 93 -12.51 23.02 -3.43
N SER A 94 -11.96 24.09 -2.84
CA SER A 94 -12.75 25.14 -2.19
C SER A 94 -13.73 25.79 -3.16
N GLN A 95 -13.29 26.27 -4.32
CA GLN A 95 -14.17 26.89 -5.32
C GLN A 95 -15.29 25.95 -5.74
N LEU A 96 -14.99 24.67 -5.98
CA LEU A 96 -16.00 23.66 -6.30
C LEU A 96 -17.07 23.54 -5.19
N LEU A 97 -16.65 23.36 -3.94
CA LEU A 97 -17.59 23.17 -2.83
C LEU A 97 -18.38 24.44 -2.48
N TYR A 98 -17.76 25.63 -2.57
CA TYR A 98 -18.46 26.90 -2.38
C TYR A 98 -19.49 27.17 -3.50
N SER A 99 -19.20 26.74 -4.73
CA SER A 99 -20.16 26.85 -5.86
C SER A 99 -21.41 26.00 -5.67
N LEU A 100 -21.35 25.00 -4.78
CA LEU A 100 -22.43 24.06 -4.49
C LEU A 100 -22.96 24.23 -3.06
N ALA A 101 -22.59 25.29 -2.33
CA ALA A 101 -22.84 25.42 -0.90
C ALA A 101 -24.32 25.30 -0.49
N ASP A 102 -25.22 25.74 -1.36
CA ASP A 102 -26.67 25.75 -1.13
C ASP A 102 -27.43 24.57 -1.73
N VAL A 103 -26.73 23.65 -2.42
CA VAL A 103 -27.36 22.50 -3.07
C VAL A 103 -27.35 21.30 -2.11
N PRO A 104 -28.48 20.59 -1.90
CA PRO A 104 -28.60 19.49 -0.94
C PRO A 104 -28.03 18.15 -1.42
N ILE A 105 -26.82 18.19 -2.00
CA ILE A 105 -26.13 17.04 -2.58
C ILE A 105 -25.61 16.13 -1.47
N SER A 106 -25.99 14.86 -1.50
CA SER A 106 -25.42 13.83 -0.63
C SER A 106 -24.23 13.11 -1.27
N THR A 107 -24.17 13.04 -2.61
CA THR A 107 -23.09 12.40 -3.36
C THR A 107 -22.57 13.32 -4.47
N LEU A 108 -21.33 13.79 -4.31
CA LEU A 108 -20.61 14.54 -5.35
C LEU A 108 -19.49 13.67 -5.93
N VAL A 109 -19.55 13.44 -7.24
CA VAL A 109 -18.53 12.71 -7.99
C VAL A 109 -17.83 13.69 -8.93
N ALA A 110 -16.56 13.97 -8.67
CA ALA A 110 -15.75 14.92 -9.45
C ALA A 110 -14.36 14.33 -9.74
N ASN A 111 -14.33 13.09 -10.21
CA ASN A 111 -13.10 12.37 -10.55
C ASN A 111 -12.47 12.93 -11.84
N ASN A 112 -11.15 13.06 -11.90
CA ASN A 112 -10.42 13.57 -13.07
C ASN A 112 -10.92 14.95 -13.58
N CYS A 113 -11.24 15.86 -12.67
CA CYS A 113 -11.81 17.18 -13.02
C CYS A 113 -10.78 18.32 -13.05
N SER A 114 -9.49 17.99 -12.91
CA SER A 114 -8.41 18.96 -12.75
C SER A 114 -8.61 19.92 -11.57
N VAL A 115 -9.31 19.45 -10.51
CA VAL A 115 -9.44 20.23 -9.28
C VAL A 115 -8.20 20.09 -8.40
N ARG A 116 -7.89 21.14 -7.63
CA ARG A 116 -6.64 21.20 -6.87
C ARG A 116 -6.75 21.85 -5.49
N GLY A 117 -5.71 21.66 -4.67
CA GLY A 117 -5.56 22.34 -3.39
C GLY A 117 -6.21 21.62 -2.22
N ALA A 118 -6.38 22.34 -1.10
CA ALA A 118 -6.86 21.78 0.16
C ALA A 118 -8.36 21.51 0.14
N VAL A 119 -8.78 20.42 0.79
CA VAL A 119 -10.18 20.21 1.15
C VAL A 119 -10.53 21.18 2.30
N PRO A 120 -11.47 22.13 2.11
CA PRO A 120 -11.85 23.05 3.18
C PRO A 120 -12.61 22.30 4.28
N ARG A 121 -12.65 22.89 5.47
CA ARG A 121 -13.55 22.41 6.52
C ARG A 121 -14.99 22.58 6.02
N LEU A 122 -15.76 21.50 5.86
CA LEU A 122 -17.14 21.61 5.35
C LEU A 122 -18.02 22.57 6.15
N ALA A 123 -17.82 22.67 7.47
CA ALA A 123 -18.55 23.63 8.32
C ALA A 123 -18.25 25.11 8.00
N THR A 124 -17.28 25.43 7.14
CA THR A 124 -17.04 26.79 6.63
C THR A 124 -17.58 27.00 5.22
N VAL A 125 -18.05 25.93 4.56
CA VAL A 125 -18.68 25.99 3.25
C VAL A 125 -20.10 26.50 3.46
N SER A 126 -20.30 27.75 3.12
CA SER A 126 -21.58 28.44 3.22
C SER A 126 -21.70 29.46 2.11
N SER A 127 -22.89 29.67 1.57
CA SER A 127 -23.17 30.89 0.84
C SER A 127 -23.46 32.03 1.82
N SER A 128 -23.35 33.27 1.34
CA SER A 128 -23.73 34.45 2.11
C SER A 128 -24.80 35.22 1.36
N ASP A 129 -26.01 35.30 1.94
CA ASP A 129 -26.93 36.36 1.55
C ASP A 129 -26.45 37.66 2.21
N LYS A 130 -25.80 38.54 1.42
CA LYS A 130 -25.28 39.82 1.89
C LYS A 130 -26.39 40.76 2.40
N LYS A 131 -27.67 40.57 2.00
CA LYS A 131 -28.79 41.40 2.45
C LYS A 131 -29.30 41.02 3.84
N LEU A 132 -29.31 39.73 4.16
CA LEU A 132 -29.86 39.20 5.42
C LEU A 132 -28.79 38.79 6.44
N GLY A 133 -27.52 38.68 6.01
CA GLY A 133 -26.43 38.21 6.88
C GLY A 133 -26.57 36.74 7.30
N ILE A 134 -27.46 35.99 6.65
CA ILE A 134 -27.73 34.58 6.92
C ILE A 134 -26.74 33.75 6.10
N LYS A 135 -26.10 32.78 6.76
CA LYS A 135 -25.26 31.77 6.12
C LYS A 135 -26.09 30.52 5.88
N HIS A 136 -26.21 30.12 4.62
CA HIS A 136 -26.79 28.84 4.26
C HIS A 136 -25.67 27.79 4.18
N MET A 137 -25.88 26.64 4.83
CA MET A 137 -24.86 25.61 5.05
C MET A 137 -25.34 24.24 4.56
N VAL A 138 -26.14 24.22 3.50
CA VAL A 138 -26.91 23.05 3.06
C VAL A 138 -26.00 21.89 2.67
N LEU A 139 -25.01 22.14 1.81
CA LEU A 139 -24.06 21.11 1.38
C LEU A 139 -23.30 20.49 2.57
N SER A 140 -22.86 21.33 3.51
CA SER A 140 -22.11 20.87 4.68
C SER A 140 -22.89 19.92 5.59
N GLN A 141 -24.23 19.97 5.54
CA GLN A 141 -25.13 19.13 6.33
C GLN A 141 -25.60 17.89 5.57
N THR A 142 -25.55 17.91 4.25
CA THR A 142 -26.12 16.87 3.39
C THR A 142 -25.08 15.95 2.76
N LEU A 143 -23.86 16.44 2.52
CA LEU A 143 -22.82 15.69 1.83
C LEU A 143 -22.34 14.47 2.64
N GLN A 144 -22.45 13.29 2.03
CA GLN A 144 -22.10 11.99 2.60
C GLN A 144 -21.05 11.25 1.78
N THR A 145 -20.90 11.55 0.50
CA THR A 145 -19.87 11.00 -0.37
C THR A 145 -19.23 12.12 -1.21
N LEU A 146 -17.90 12.17 -1.19
CA LEU A 146 -17.10 13.07 -2.00
C LEU A 146 -16.01 12.26 -2.72
N GLU A 147 -16.17 12.09 -4.03
CA GLU A 147 -15.19 11.44 -4.88
C GLU A 147 -14.39 12.47 -5.67
N LEU A 148 -13.08 12.47 -5.45
CA LEU A 148 -12.12 13.39 -6.05
C LEU A 148 -10.91 12.63 -6.61
N ALA A 149 -11.07 11.35 -6.98
CA ALA A 149 -10.00 10.53 -7.52
C ALA A 149 -9.39 11.16 -8.78
N GLY A 150 -8.08 10.98 -8.99
CA GLY A 150 -7.40 11.50 -10.20
C GLY A 150 -7.28 13.04 -10.27
N ASN A 151 -7.42 13.74 -9.15
CA ASN A 151 -7.21 15.19 -9.05
C ASN A 151 -5.87 15.52 -8.37
N ASN A 152 -5.63 16.81 -8.06
CA ASN A 152 -4.41 17.24 -7.35
C ASN A 152 -4.75 17.90 -6.00
N VAL A 153 -5.39 17.12 -5.13
CA VAL A 153 -5.67 17.54 -3.74
C VAL A 153 -4.36 17.58 -2.96
N THR A 154 -4.13 18.66 -2.21
CA THR A 154 -2.84 18.87 -1.51
C THR A 154 -2.94 18.62 -0.02
N ASP A 155 -4.08 18.91 0.59
CA ASP A 155 -4.24 18.89 2.04
C ASP A 155 -5.60 18.34 2.45
N LEU A 156 -5.57 17.46 3.44
CA LEU A 156 -6.73 16.93 4.15
C LEU A 156 -6.54 17.18 5.65
N GLN A 157 -6.88 18.40 6.08
CA GLN A 157 -6.72 18.79 7.49
C GLN A 157 -7.89 18.32 8.36
N PHE A 158 -9.08 18.24 7.77
CA PHE A 158 -10.32 17.89 8.47
C PHE A 158 -11.10 16.87 7.66
N LEU A 159 -11.58 15.83 8.33
CA LEU A 159 -12.55 14.90 7.76
C LEU A 159 -13.93 15.21 8.36
N PRO A 160 -14.93 15.54 7.52
CA PRO A 160 -16.29 15.77 7.98
C PRO A 160 -16.91 14.51 8.57
N ALA A 161 -17.86 14.71 9.49
CA ALA A 161 -18.58 13.60 10.08
C ALA A 161 -19.39 12.83 9.02
N ARG A 162 -19.22 11.50 8.96
CA ARG A 162 -19.97 10.59 8.07
C ARG A 162 -19.74 10.80 6.56
N LEU A 163 -18.66 11.49 6.16
CA LEU A 163 -18.29 11.65 4.75
C LEU A 163 -17.40 10.49 4.27
N ARG A 164 -17.89 9.64 3.37
CA ARG A 164 -17.01 8.78 2.56
C ARG A 164 -16.21 9.65 1.60
N MET A 165 -14.90 9.45 1.57
CA MET A 165 -14.00 10.24 0.75
C MET A 165 -13.14 9.33 -0.13
N ASP A 166 -13.12 9.61 -1.43
CA ASP A 166 -12.22 8.96 -2.38
C ASP A 166 -11.23 10.00 -2.93
N LEU A 167 -9.96 9.80 -2.58
CA LEU A 167 -8.79 10.56 -3.06
C LEU A 167 -7.80 9.62 -3.74
N SER A 168 -8.28 8.50 -4.29
CA SER A 168 -7.44 7.53 -4.96
C SER A 168 -6.80 8.13 -6.23
N ARG A 169 -5.61 7.63 -6.59
CA ARG A 169 -4.87 8.05 -7.79
C ARG A 169 -4.65 9.57 -7.85
N ASN A 170 -4.49 10.23 -6.70
CA ASN A 170 -4.22 11.67 -6.65
C ASN A 170 -2.88 11.95 -7.36
N LEU A 171 -2.85 12.98 -8.20
CA LEU A 171 -1.73 13.30 -9.08
C LEU A 171 -0.49 13.80 -8.33
N GLY A 172 -0.67 14.25 -7.08
CA GLY A 172 0.41 14.69 -6.21
C GLY A 172 0.32 14.07 -4.82
N PRO A 173 1.35 14.29 -3.97
CA PRO A 173 1.31 13.84 -2.59
C PRO A 173 0.29 14.66 -1.78
N VAL A 174 -0.49 13.98 -0.94
CA VAL A 174 -1.50 14.58 -0.05
C VAL A 174 -0.93 14.70 1.35
N ARG A 175 -1.04 15.87 1.97
CA ARG A 175 -0.76 16.07 3.39
C ARG A 175 -2.02 15.74 4.20
N VAL A 176 -1.97 14.76 5.08
CA VAL A 176 -3.12 14.36 5.92
C VAL A 176 -2.81 14.64 7.39
N SER A 177 -3.70 15.35 8.09
CA SER A 177 -3.46 15.62 9.52
C SER A 177 -3.63 14.33 10.36
N PRO A 178 -2.81 14.13 11.41
CA PRO A 178 -3.00 13.00 12.33
C PRO A 178 -4.40 12.95 12.94
N SER A 179 -4.99 14.12 13.25
CA SER A 179 -6.34 14.23 13.79
C SER A 179 -7.43 13.83 12.78
N ALA A 180 -7.21 14.04 11.47
CA ALA A 180 -8.14 13.56 10.45
C ALA A 180 -8.10 12.04 10.38
N LEU A 181 -6.91 11.43 10.35
CA LEU A 181 -6.77 9.96 10.39
C LEU A 181 -7.40 9.38 11.66
N GLU A 182 -7.12 9.96 12.83
CA GLU A 182 -7.73 9.56 14.10
C GLU A 182 -9.26 9.61 14.07
N TYR A 183 -9.81 10.68 13.50
CA TYR A 183 -11.24 10.81 13.33
C TYR A 183 -11.79 9.72 12.41
N ALA A 184 -11.14 9.48 11.27
CA ALA A 184 -11.56 8.46 10.31
C ALA A 184 -11.59 7.07 10.94
N THR A 185 -10.52 6.71 11.65
CA THR A 185 -10.40 5.39 12.30
C THR A 185 -11.39 5.19 13.44
N ARG A 186 -11.69 6.23 14.22
CA ARG A 186 -12.63 6.14 15.35
C ARG A 186 -14.09 6.10 14.90
N THR A 187 -14.39 6.65 13.73
CA THR A 187 -15.76 6.78 13.23
C THR A 187 -16.09 5.82 12.09
N ASP A 188 -15.19 4.87 11.81
CA ASP A 188 -15.28 3.96 10.67
C ASP A 188 -15.53 4.69 9.34
N LEU A 189 -14.91 5.87 9.19
CA LEU A 189 -15.05 6.68 7.99
C LEU A 189 -14.24 6.08 6.85
N GLU A 190 -14.91 5.76 5.75
CA GLU A 190 -14.24 5.28 4.55
C GLU A 190 -13.44 6.40 3.86
N VAL A 191 -12.12 6.23 3.82
CA VAL A 191 -11.17 7.10 3.12
C VAL A 191 -10.33 6.23 2.19
N ASP A 192 -10.46 6.47 0.88
CA ASP A 192 -9.65 5.81 -0.14
C ASP A 192 -8.48 6.70 -0.58
N LEU A 193 -7.27 6.25 -0.29
CA LEU A 193 -5.99 6.84 -0.67
C LEU A 193 -5.16 5.82 -1.48
N THR A 194 -5.81 4.84 -2.12
CA THR A 194 -5.12 3.91 -3.01
C THR A 194 -4.47 4.65 -4.17
N HIS A 195 -3.25 4.26 -4.51
CA HIS A 195 -2.40 4.92 -5.51
C HIS A 195 -2.14 6.42 -5.23
N THR A 196 -2.22 6.84 -3.97
CA THR A 196 -1.94 8.21 -3.52
C THR A 196 -0.77 8.22 -2.56
N GLU A 197 0.16 9.16 -2.77
CA GLU A 197 1.35 9.34 -1.93
C GLU A 197 1.05 10.29 -0.77
N LEU A 198 1.69 10.05 0.38
CA LEU A 198 1.60 10.93 1.53
C LEU A 198 2.76 11.94 1.55
N ALA A 199 2.44 13.21 1.74
CA ALA A 199 3.42 14.28 1.87
C ALA A 199 4.09 14.33 3.26
N ASN A 200 3.45 13.78 4.30
CA ASN A 200 3.84 13.95 5.70
C ASN A 200 3.90 12.63 6.48
N VAL A 201 4.47 11.59 5.86
CA VAL A 201 4.65 10.25 6.45
C VAL A 201 5.25 10.31 7.86
N GLU A 202 6.33 11.08 8.07
CA GLU A 202 7.01 11.21 9.36
C GLU A 202 6.08 11.70 10.49
N GLU A 203 5.13 12.58 10.16
CA GLU A 203 4.19 13.17 11.11
C GLU A 203 3.06 12.21 11.49
N VAL A 204 2.57 11.43 10.51
CA VAL A 204 1.45 10.50 10.72
C VAL A 204 1.90 9.12 11.20
N ARG A 205 3.16 8.74 10.96
CA ARG A 205 3.70 7.42 11.33
C ARG A 205 3.42 7.02 12.78
N PRO A 206 3.70 7.85 13.81
CA PRO A 206 3.50 7.43 15.21
C PRO A 206 2.03 7.12 15.53
N PHE A 207 1.10 7.80 14.86
CA PHE A 207 -0.33 7.54 14.98
C PHE A 207 -0.69 6.21 14.31
N LEU A 208 -0.29 6.04 13.04
CA LEU A 208 -0.62 4.87 12.24
C LEU A 208 -0.08 3.57 12.86
N THR A 209 1.18 3.54 13.28
CA THR A 209 1.78 2.33 13.86
C THR A 209 1.22 1.94 15.23
N LYS A 210 0.65 2.90 15.97
CA LYS A 210 0.07 2.66 17.30
C LYS A 210 -1.41 2.29 17.25
N GLN A 211 -2.18 2.91 16.35
CA GLN A 211 -3.65 2.82 16.35
C GLN A 211 -4.19 1.92 15.24
N LEU A 212 -3.44 1.71 14.16
CA LEU A 212 -3.86 0.91 13.02
C LEU A 212 -2.93 -0.28 12.82
N PRO A 213 -3.27 -1.46 13.38
CA PRO A 213 -2.47 -2.66 13.18
C PRO A 213 -2.50 -3.06 11.69
N LEU A 214 -1.35 -3.53 11.20
CA LEU A 214 -1.27 -4.16 9.89
C LEU A 214 -1.83 -5.59 9.96
N GLU A 215 -2.39 -6.04 8.85
CA GLU A 215 -2.77 -7.44 8.70
C GLU A 215 -1.52 -8.33 8.77
N PRO A 216 -1.61 -9.48 9.47
CA PRO A 216 -0.50 -10.41 9.54
C PRO A 216 -0.19 -11.05 8.19
N ASP A 217 -1.19 -11.13 7.31
CA ASP A 217 -1.03 -11.65 5.96
C ASP A 217 -0.41 -10.58 5.06
N ARG A 218 0.67 -10.98 4.38
CA ARG A 218 1.44 -10.15 3.47
C ARG A 218 0.97 -10.49 2.06
N SER A 219 -0.21 -10.01 1.70
CA SER A 219 -0.92 -10.40 0.47
C SER A 219 -0.43 -9.68 -0.80
N PHE A 220 0.28 -8.55 -0.65
CA PHE A 220 0.75 -7.74 -1.78
C PHE A 220 2.20 -8.08 -2.11
N VAL A 221 2.39 -9.02 -3.03
CA VAL A 221 3.73 -9.47 -3.46
C VAL A 221 4.16 -8.70 -4.71
N ASN A 222 5.37 -8.12 -4.67
CA ASN A 222 6.06 -7.61 -5.85
C ASN A 222 7.29 -8.46 -6.14
N GLU A 223 7.15 -9.39 -7.08
CA GLU A 223 8.22 -10.31 -7.48
C GLU A 223 9.44 -9.56 -8.04
N THR A 224 9.22 -8.62 -8.95
CA THR A 224 10.29 -7.84 -9.60
C THR A 224 11.03 -6.95 -8.60
N GLY A 225 10.30 -6.38 -7.65
CA GLY A 225 10.86 -5.53 -6.60
C GLY A 225 11.43 -6.31 -5.41
N GLY A 226 11.20 -7.62 -5.32
CA GLY A 226 11.69 -8.46 -4.22
C GLY A 226 11.11 -8.11 -2.85
N TYR A 227 9.90 -7.53 -2.80
CA TYR A 227 9.26 -7.12 -1.55
C TYR A 227 7.82 -7.63 -1.45
N VAL A 228 7.32 -7.62 -0.23
CA VAL A 228 5.94 -7.94 0.09
C VAL A 228 5.40 -6.95 1.11
N CYS A 229 4.13 -6.58 0.96
CA CYS A 229 3.48 -5.61 1.83
C CYS A 229 2.22 -6.14 2.51
N SER A 230 1.89 -5.55 3.65
CA SER A 230 0.65 -5.72 4.39
C SER A 230 -0.24 -4.48 4.26
N GLN A 231 -1.55 -4.66 4.37
CA GLN A 231 -2.50 -3.55 4.53
C GLN A 231 -2.82 -3.28 5.99
N PHE A 232 -3.53 -2.20 6.28
CA PHE A 232 -4.16 -2.03 7.59
C PHE A 232 -5.27 -3.06 7.77
N ALA A 233 -5.41 -3.61 8.97
CA ALA A 233 -6.54 -4.49 9.32
C ALA A 233 -7.88 -3.73 9.37
N ALA A 234 -7.85 -2.40 9.40
CA ALA A 234 -9.05 -1.57 9.31
C ALA A 234 -9.51 -1.48 7.85
N SER A 235 -10.77 -1.83 7.59
CA SER A 235 -11.36 -1.79 6.24
C SER A 235 -11.68 -0.37 5.74
N THR A 236 -11.59 0.63 6.61
CA THR A 236 -12.07 2.00 6.36
C THR A 236 -11.00 2.92 5.78
N LEU A 237 -9.71 2.65 6.02
CA LEU A 237 -8.61 3.38 5.39
C LEU A 237 -7.96 2.51 4.31
N LYS A 238 -8.31 2.76 3.04
CA LYS A 238 -7.75 2.02 1.90
C LYS A 238 -6.52 2.75 1.38
N VAL A 239 -5.41 2.04 1.25
CA VAL A 239 -4.13 2.61 0.82
C VAL A 239 -3.40 1.65 -0.11
N THR A 240 -2.42 2.16 -0.85
CA THR A 240 -1.45 1.35 -1.59
C THR A 240 -0.15 1.30 -0.79
N PRO A 241 0.17 0.19 -0.09
CA PRO A 241 1.23 0.13 0.91
C PRO A 241 2.60 0.64 0.43
N ASP A 242 3.00 0.29 -0.78
CA ASP A 242 4.27 0.65 -1.42
C ASP A 242 4.40 2.13 -1.77
N ARG A 243 3.30 2.90 -1.70
CA ARG A 243 3.26 4.35 -1.92
C ARG A 243 2.93 5.15 -0.68
N PHE A 244 2.18 4.56 0.25
CA PHE A 244 1.66 5.25 1.42
C PHE A 244 2.69 5.32 2.55
N MET A 245 3.22 4.17 2.98
CA MET A 245 4.22 4.04 4.04
C MET A 245 5.11 2.80 3.78
N PRO A 246 5.91 2.82 2.71
CA PRO A 246 6.65 1.63 2.26
C PRO A 246 7.58 1.07 3.34
N SER A 247 8.22 1.92 4.16
CA SER A 247 9.16 1.50 5.21
C SER A 247 8.53 0.67 6.33
N GLU A 248 7.24 0.86 6.61
CA GLU A 248 6.54 0.19 7.71
C GLU A 248 5.60 -0.90 7.21
N MET A 249 5.05 -0.72 6.01
CA MET A 249 4.05 -1.62 5.46
C MET A 249 4.63 -2.70 4.56
N CYS A 250 5.87 -2.51 4.08
CA CYS A 250 6.54 -3.46 3.20
C CYS A 250 7.84 -3.97 3.81
N VAL A 251 8.25 -5.17 3.42
CA VAL A 251 9.58 -5.69 3.73
C VAL A 251 10.15 -6.45 2.53
N CYS A 252 11.47 -6.59 2.50
CA CYS A 252 12.14 -7.44 1.52
C CYS A 252 11.84 -8.91 1.78
N ARG A 253 11.59 -9.67 0.73
CA ARG A 253 11.33 -11.11 0.84
C ARG A 253 12.62 -11.88 1.03
N ALA A 254 12.51 -13.11 1.50
CA ALA A 254 13.62 -14.06 1.47
C ALA A 254 14.31 -14.06 0.08
N GLY A 255 15.64 -14.04 0.09
CA GLY A 255 16.48 -13.83 -1.10
C GLY A 255 16.81 -12.37 -1.40
N TYR A 256 16.15 -11.43 -0.74
CA TYR A 256 16.39 -9.99 -0.87
C TYR A 256 16.72 -9.38 0.49
N PHE A 257 17.41 -8.25 0.47
CA PHE A 257 17.73 -7.48 1.66
C PHE A 257 17.45 -5.99 1.46
N GLY A 258 17.23 -5.29 2.58
CA GLY A 258 16.95 -3.87 2.61
C GLY A 258 15.74 -3.55 3.49
N THR A 259 15.14 -2.39 3.25
CA THR A 259 14.00 -1.88 4.04
C THR A 259 12.87 -1.41 3.14
N GLY A 260 11.64 -1.63 3.58
CA GLY A 260 10.44 -1.25 2.84
C GLY A 260 10.37 -1.86 1.44
N THR A 261 10.37 -0.99 0.43
CA THR A 261 10.39 -1.34 -1.00
C THR A 261 11.79 -1.22 -1.63
N SER A 262 12.79 -0.78 -0.87
CA SER A 262 14.18 -0.60 -1.33
C SER A 262 14.97 -1.90 -1.21
N CYS A 263 14.48 -2.94 -1.86
CA CYS A 263 15.03 -4.28 -1.77
C CYS A 263 16.03 -4.57 -2.89
N LYS A 264 17.12 -5.26 -2.52
CA LYS A 264 18.14 -5.72 -3.45
C LYS A 264 18.30 -7.23 -3.31
N PRO A 265 18.49 -7.97 -4.41
CA PRO A 265 18.78 -9.39 -4.31
C PRO A 265 20.07 -9.58 -3.51
N CYS A 266 20.12 -10.63 -2.70
CA CYS A 266 21.36 -11.03 -2.05
C CYS A 266 22.44 -11.30 -3.11
N PRO A 267 23.67 -10.76 -2.96
CA PRO A 267 24.75 -11.10 -3.88
C PRO A 267 25.11 -12.59 -3.81
N GLU A 268 25.90 -13.06 -4.78
CA GLU A 268 26.49 -14.39 -4.74
C GLU A 268 27.20 -14.66 -3.40
N ASP A 269 27.26 -15.95 -3.02
CA ASP A 269 27.82 -16.45 -1.76
C ASP A 269 27.11 -15.92 -0.49
N THR A 270 25.91 -15.36 -0.64
CA THR A 270 25.06 -14.91 0.47
C THR A 270 23.61 -15.32 0.26
N PHE A 271 22.81 -15.31 1.34
CA PHE A 271 21.39 -15.64 1.32
C PHE A 271 20.58 -14.79 2.31
N SER A 272 19.26 -14.78 2.16
CA SER A 272 18.31 -14.26 3.15
C SER A 272 17.17 -15.27 3.29
N ASP A 273 16.97 -15.82 4.48
CA ASP A 273 16.01 -16.90 4.75
C ASP A 273 14.74 -16.43 5.44
N SER A 274 14.62 -15.13 5.69
CA SER A 274 13.46 -14.50 6.30
C SER A 274 13.08 -13.18 5.62
N ASP A 275 11.78 -12.91 5.63
CA ASP A 275 11.25 -11.62 5.22
C ASP A 275 11.69 -10.51 6.19
N GLY A 276 12.08 -9.36 5.66
CA GLY A 276 12.55 -8.20 6.42
C GLY A 276 13.99 -8.28 6.88
N GLN A 277 14.78 -9.19 6.32
CA GLN A 277 16.22 -9.22 6.59
C GLN A 277 16.91 -8.00 5.99
N GLU A 278 17.51 -7.15 6.83
CA GLU A 278 18.16 -5.92 6.36
C GLU A 278 19.52 -6.17 5.70
N VAL A 279 20.16 -7.31 5.97
CA VAL A 279 21.51 -7.66 5.49
C VAL A 279 21.59 -9.14 5.16
N CYS A 280 22.12 -9.50 3.98
CA CYS A 280 22.32 -10.91 3.61
C CYS A 280 23.32 -11.62 4.52
N GLN A 281 23.04 -12.90 4.76
CA GLN A 281 23.86 -13.80 5.53
C GLN A 281 24.84 -14.50 4.60
N ALA A 282 26.14 -14.50 4.92
CA ALA A 282 27.12 -15.25 4.15
C ALA A 282 26.83 -16.76 4.15
N CYS A 283 27.05 -17.43 3.03
CA CYS A 283 27.10 -18.88 3.00
C CYS A 283 28.25 -19.40 3.89
N PRO A 284 28.13 -20.63 4.43
CA PRO A 284 29.20 -21.22 5.22
C PRO A 284 30.52 -21.32 4.43
N ALA A 285 31.66 -21.41 5.11
CA ALA A 285 32.93 -21.65 4.44
C ALA A 285 32.86 -22.95 3.60
N HIS A 286 33.53 -22.96 2.44
CA HIS A 286 33.46 -24.04 1.45
C HIS A 286 32.07 -24.25 0.86
N SER A 287 31.34 -23.16 0.64
CA SER A 287 30.10 -23.19 -0.11
C SER A 287 29.89 -21.91 -0.90
N HIS A 288 29.03 -22.02 -1.92
CA HIS A 288 28.69 -20.96 -2.83
C HIS A 288 27.17 -20.87 -3.00
N SER A 289 26.64 -19.69 -3.30
CA SER A 289 25.25 -19.54 -3.69
C SER A 289 25.12 -18.61 -4.87
N GLN A 290 24.06 -18.81 -5.65
CA GLN A 290 23.66 -17.84 -6.65
C GLN A 290 23.09 -16.58 -5.99
N ALA A 291 23.10 -15.48 -6.73
CA ALA A 291 22.40 -14.28 -6.30
C ALA A 291 20.91 -14.57 -6.02
N ALA A 292 20.33 -13.81 -5.10
CA ALA A 292 18.96 -13.95 -4.60
C ALA A 292 18.65 -15.28 -3.89
N ALA A 293 19.66 -15.99 -3.35
CA ALA A 293 19.45 -17.20 -2.58
C ALA A 293 18.56 -16.95 -1.34
N SER A 294 17.45 -17.69 -1.24
CA SER A 294 16.39 -17.45 -0.26
C SER A 294 16.43 -18.37 0.95
N SER A 295 17.50 -19.14 1.13
CA SER A 295 17.66 -20.06 2.26
C SER A 295 19.12 -20.49 2.43
N LEU A 296 19.47 -20.95 3.64
CA LEU A 296 20.77 -21.60 3.89
C LEU A 296 20.98 -22.84 3.01
N ASP A 297 19.90 -23.57 2.69
CA ASP A 297 19.96 -24.76 1.84
C ASP A 297 20.29 -24.44 0.37
N SER A 298 20.22 -23.16 -0.03
CA SER A 298 20.67 -22.68 -1.34
C SER A 298 22.19 -22.50 -1.43
N CYS A 299 22.92 -22.66 -0.32
CA CYS A 299 24.37 -22.69 -0.31
C CYS A 299 24.87 -24.09 -0.70
N ASP A 300 25.42 -24.21 -1.90
CA ASP A 300 26.05 -25.41 -2.41
C ASP A 300 27.43 -25.59 -1.78
N CYS A 301 27.54 -26.56 -0.86
CA CYS A 301 28.81 -26.91 -0.24
C CYS A 301 29.69 -27.76 -1.16
N ASP A 302 30.99 -27.49 -1.15
CA ASP A 302 32.03 -28.30 -1.81
C ASP A 302 32.00 -29.76 -1.32
N PHE A 303 31.59 -29.96 -0.07
CA PHE A 303 31.35 -31.25 0.55
C PHE A 303 30.13 -31.24 1.45
N GLY A 304 29.44 -32.38 1.54
CA GLY A 304 28.32 -32.52 2.47
C GLY A 304 27.16 -31.57 2.15
N LYS A 305 26.53 -31.02 3.19
CA LYS A 305 25.39 -30.09 3.10
C LYS A 305 25.51 -28.98 4.14
N PRO A 306 24.96 -27.78 3.86
CA PRO A 306 24.97 -26.69 4.83
C PRO A 306 24.08 -27.05 6.02
N LYS A 307 24.51 -26.69 7.23
CA LYS A 307 23.74 -26.89 8.46
C LYS A 307 24.10 -25.84 9.50
N LEU A 308 23.12 -25.46 10.33
CA LEU A 308 23.37 -24.69 11.54
C LEU A 308 23.72 -25.66 12.68
N GLN A 309 24.97 -25.65 13.13
CA GLN A 309 25.48 -26.49 14.23
C GLN A 309 26.12 -25.61 15.30
N ASN A 310 25.66 -25.74 16.55
CA ASN A 310 26.15 -24.94 17.68
C ASN A 310 26.16 -23.42 17.42
N GLY A 311 25.14 -22.90 16.73
CA GLY A 311 25.02 -21.49 16.37
C GLY A 311 25.95 -21.02 15.24
N ARG A 312 26.68 -21.94 14.59
CA ARG A 312 27.54 -21.65 13.44
C ARG A 312 27.04 -22.36 12.18
N ARG A 313 27.02 -21.65 11.07
CA ARG A 313 26.71 -22.19 9.75
C ARG A 313 27.97 -22.88 9.21
N GLN A 314 27.88 -24.17 8.88
CA GLN A 314 29.00 -24.95 8.36
C GLN A 314 28.50 -25.99 7.34
N CYS A 315 29.38 -26.37 6.42
CA CYS A 315 29.19 -27.54 5.59
C CYS A 315 29.54 -28.79 6.41
N VAL A 316 28.61 -29.74 6.49
CA VAL A 316 28.78 -30.93 7.32
C VAL A 316 28.49 -32.21 6.54
N CYS A 317 29.30 -33.22 6.81
CA CYS A 317 29.05 -34.56 6.30
C CYS A 317 27.81 -35.18 6.97
N GLY A 318 27.08 -35.98 6.20
CA GLY A 318 25.89 -36.69 6.66
C GLY A 318 26.20 -37.75 7.73
N ARG A 319 25.15 -38.41 8.20
CA ARG A 319 25.31 -39.48 9.19
C ARG A 319 26.15 -40.63 8.62
N HIS A 320 26.98 -41.25 9.47
CA HIS A 320 27.88 -42.35 9.07
C HIS A 320 28.96 -41.97 8.03
N THR A 321 29.18 -40.68 7.81
CA THR A 321 30.25 -40.17 6.96
C THR A 321 31.10 -39.16 7.71
N ALA A 322 32.38 -39.10 7.38
CA ALA A 322 33.33 -38.13 7.94
C ALA A 322 34.03 -37.36 6.82
N LEU A 323 34.33 -36.10 7.08
CA LEU A 323 35.15 -35.29 6.19
C LEU A 323 36.57 -35.86 6.18
N SER A 324 37.06 -36.24 5.01
CA SER A 324 38.43 -36.70 4.79
C SER A 324 38.93 -36.16 3.46
N HIS A 325 40.08 -35.48 3.46
CA HIS A 325 40.71 -34.94 2.24
C HIS A 325 39.75 -34.10 1.37
N GLY A 326 38.90 -33.28 2.00
CA GLY A 326 37.96 -32.39 1.29
C GLY A 326 36.67 -33.06 0.78
N ALA A 327 36.42 -34.33 1.09
CA ALA A 327 35.19 -35.03 0.72
C ALA A 327 34.59 -35.85 1.87
N CYS A 328 33.28 -36.08 1.82
CA CYS A 328 32.62 -36.94 2.79
C CYS A 328 32.80 -38.41 2.42
N ALA A 329 33.54 -39.15 3.24
CA ALA A 329 33.79 -40.58 3.07
C ALA A 329 32.99 -41.42 4.09
N PRO A 330 32.50 -42.61 3.71
CA PRO A 330 31.83 -43.52 4.64
C PRO A 330 32.75 -43.92 5.79
N CYS A 331 32.29 -43.76 7.03
CA CYS A 331 33.10 -44.07 8.20
C CYS A 331 33.44 -45.57 8.32
N SER A 332 32.59 -46.45 7.80
CA SER A 332 32.88 -47.89 7.71
C SER A 332 34.09 -48.21 6.84
N LYS A 333 34.38 -47.40 5.81
CA LYS A 333 35.59 -47.53 4.99
C LYS A 333 36.83 -46.96 5.66
N LEU A 334 36.63 -46.01 6.58
CA LEU A 334 37.69 -45.38 7.35
C LEU A 334 37.93 -46.07 8.71
N HIS A 335 37.10 -47.06 9.06
CA HIS A 335 37.06 -47.72 10.36
C HIS A 335 36.88 -46.73 11.53
N LEU A 336 35.93 -45.81 11.39
CA LEU A 336 35.61 -44.75 12.35
C LEU A 336 34.19 -44.87 12.91
N GLN A 337 34.00 -44.43 14.15
CA GLN A 337 32.72 -44.35 14.83
C GLN A 337 32.05 -42.99 14.56
N CYS A 338 31.07 -42.97 13.65
CA CYS A 338 30.35 -41.75 13.26
C CYS A 338 28.84 -41.89 13.45
N ASN A 339 28.38 -41.77 14.70
CA ASN A 339 26.96 -41.99 15.05
C ASN A 339 26.05 -40.79 14.72
N GLY A 340 26.64 -39.64 14.39
CA GLY A 340 25.99 -38.36 14.10
C GLY A 340 26.44 -37.74 12.77
N THR A 341 26.14 -36.45 12.57
CA THR A 341 26.58 -35.65 11.40
C THR A 341 27.81 -34.82 11.75
N GLY A 342 28.56 -34.37 10.74
CA GLY A 342 29.67 -33.43 10.92
C GLY A 342 30.93 -34.04 11.54
N HIS A 343 31.13 -35.35 11.37
CA HIS A 343 32.37 -36.00 11.82
C HIS A 343 33.54 -35.58 10.92
N ILE A 344 34.70 -35.38 11.53
CA ILE A 344 35.98 -35.13 10.85
C ILE A 344 36.84 -36.38 11.01
N ALA A 345 37.40 -36.89 9.92
CA ALA A 345 38.08 -38.19 9.93
C ALA A 345 39.33 -38.20 10.81
N GLU A 346 39.97 -37.05 11.01
CA GLU A 346 41.13 -36.87 11.87
C GLU A 346 40.76 -36.87 13.37
N GLU A 347 39.53 -36.50 13.71
CA GLU A 347 39.06 -36.33 15.09
C GLU A 347 38.18 -37.49 15.57
N ALA A 348 37.48 -38.18 14.67
CA ALA A 348 36.57 -39.25 15.02
C ALA A 348 37.30 -40.45 15.65
N PHE A 349 36.63 -41.16 16.57
CA PHE A 349 37.20 -42.33 17.23
C PHE A 349 37.25 -43.55 16.28
N PRO A 350 38.32 -44.36 16.30
CA PRO A 350 38.35 -45.62 15.57
C PRO A 350 37.27 -46.62 16.02
N GLU A 351 36.80 -47.48 15.13
CA GLU A 351 35.97 -48.63 15.49
C GLU A 351 36.72 -49.61 16.39
N SER A 352 36.00 -50.45 17.15
CA SER A 352 36.62 -51.50 17.95
C SER A 352 37.47 -52.43 17.10
N GLY A 353 38.67 -52.74 17.56
CA GLY A 353 39.68 -53.51 16.80
C GLY A 353 40.58 -52.66 15.90
N TYR A 354 40.40 -51.33 15.88
CA TYR A 354 41.23 -50.38 15.15
C TYR A 354 41.86 -49.33 16.08
N ALA A 355 43.02 -48.81 15.70
CA ALA A 355 43.71 -47.73 16.41
C ALA A 355 44.22 -46.68 15.44
N ARG A 356 44.23 -45.41 15.87
CA ARG A 356 44.81 -44.29 15.12
C ARG A 356 46.30 -44.21 15.42
N LEU A 357 47.13 -44.29 14.39
CA LEU A 357 48.58 -44.15 14.50
C LEU A 357 49.00 -42.77 13.99
N ALA A 358 48.94 -41.75 14.85
CA ALA A 358 49.33 -40.37 14.54
C ALA A 358 48.90 -39.91 13.12
N THR A 359 49.83 -39.46 12.28
CA THR A 359 49.58 -39.03 10.89
C THR A 359 49.42 -40.17 9.88
N ALA A 360 49.64 -41.43 10.27
CA ALA A 360 49.59 -42.58 9.37
C ALA A 360 48.17 -43.11 9.11
N GLY A 361 47.16 -42.66 9.87
CA GLY A 361 45.77 -43.06 9.70
C GLY A 361 45.29 -44.12 10.70
N VAL A 362 44.19 -44.81 10.37
CA VAL A 362 43.54 -45.82 11.22
C VAL A 362 43.89 -47.22 10.72
N PHE A 363 44.41 -48.07 11.60
CA PHE A 363 44.86 -49.42 11.27
C PHE A 363 44.22 -50.47 12.16
N ARG A 364 44.04 -51.66 11.60
CA ARG A 364 43.57 -52.83 12.34
C ARG A 364 44.63 -53.28 13.32
N CYS A 365 44.24 -53.51 14.57
CA CYS A 365 45.13 -54.02 15.60
C CYS A 365 45.38 -55.52 15.46
N LEU A 366 46.61 -55.96 15.78
CA LEU A 366 46.97 -57.38 15.84
C LEU A 366 46.14 -58.15 16.87
N HIS A 367 45.83 -57.51 18.01
CA HIS A 367 44.95 -58.04 19.04
C HIS A 367 43.81 -57.06 19.29
N ALA A 368 42.59 -57.39 18.84
CA ALA A 368 41.43 -56.51 18.91
C ALA A 368 41.09 -56.07 20.35
N SER A 369 41.37 -56.91 21.36
CA SER A 369 41.19 -56.60 22.79
C SER A 369 42.07 -55.46 23.31
N ARG A 370 43.13 -55.10 22.58
CA ARG A 370 44.03 -53.98 22.93
C ARG A 370 43.60 -52.66 22.30
N CYS A 371 42.51 -52.63 21.53
CA CYS A 371 42.03 -51.45 20.81
C CYS A 371 40.50 -51.34 20.90
N PRO A 372 39.95 -50.85 22.02
CA PRO A 372 38.50 -50.82 22.23
C PRO A 372 37.76 -49.80 21.36
N GLY A 373 38.45 -48.82 20.75
CA GLY A 373 37.86 -47.82 19.85
C GLY A 373 37.36 -46.53 20.53
N ALA A 374 37.82 -46.22 21.75
CA ALA A 374 37.60 -44.97 22.49
C ALA A 374 38.77 -44.80 23.51
N PRO A 375 38.92 -43.70 24.29
CA PRO A 375 40.19 -43.36 24.94
C PRO A 375 40.49 -44.27 26.14
N ASP A 376 41.09 -45.42 25.85
CA ASP A 376 41.89 -46.23 26.77
C ASP A 376 43.21 -46.67 26.09
N CYS A 377 43.66 -45.90 25.10
CA CYS A 377 44.95 -46.11 24.45
C CYS A 377 45.81 -44.83 24.48
N ALA A 378 46.00 -44.29 25.69
CA ALA A 378 47.13 -43.43 26.10
C ALA A 378 46.98 -43.27 27.63
N THR A 379 47.74 -43.98 28.45
CA THR A 379 49.16 -43.71 28.70
C THR A 379 50.12 -44.80 28.27
#